data_AF-A0A7X6ZFV9-F1
#
_entry.id   AF-A0A7X6ZFV9-F1
#
_cell.length_a   1.000
_cell.length_b   1.000
_cell.length_c   1.000
_cell.angle_alpha   90.00
_cell.angle_beta   90.00
_cell.angle_gamma   90.00
#
_symmetry.space_group_name_H-M   'P 1'
#
loop_
_entity.id
_entity.type
_entity.pdbx_description
1 polymer ?
#
loop_
_entity_poly.entity_id
_entity_poly.type
_entity_poly.pdbx_seq_one_letter_code
_entity_poly.pdbx_strand_id
1 'polypeptide(L)'
;MTDINKNTTADIGFEQQIWAAADILRGNMDAAEYKHVVLGLIFLKFISDKFEERHQELLDDDDDVEDKDAYTEVNVFFVPP
;
A
#
# COMPACT_ATOMS: atom_id res chain seq x y z
N MET A 1 36.97 -13.36 9.21
CA MET A 1 35.76 -13.87 8.56
C MET A 1 34.61 -13.11 9.19
N THR A 2 34.22 -11.99 8.62
CA THR A 2 33.29 -11.03 9.25
C THR A 2 31.87 -11.54 9.06
N ASP A 3 31.14 -11.71 10.17
CA ASP A 3 29.74 -12.12 10.18
C ASP A 3 28.86 -11.07 9.49
N ILE A 4 28.13 -11.50 8.47
CA ILE A 4 27.17 -10.66 7.75
C ILE A 4 25.95 -10.48 8.67
N ASN A 5 25.75 -9.26 9.17
CA ASN A 5 24.57 -8.87 9.94
C ASN A 5 23.29 -9.09 9.13
N LYS A 6 22.62 -10.23 9.36
CA LYS A 6 21.28 -10.52 8.81
C LYS A 6 20.24 -9.84 9.70
N ASN A 7 20.18 -8.52 9.64
CA ASN A 7 19.06 -7.77 10.20
C ASN A 7 18.09 -7.48 9.05
N THR A 8 17.22 -8.45 8.76
CA THR A 8 16.09 -8.23 7.85
C THR A 8 14.84 -8.37 8.68
N THR A 9 14.14 -7.25 8.74
CA THR A 9 12.97 -6.95 9.52
C THR A 9 11.92 -8.05 9.42
N ALA A 10 11.41 -8.43 10.58
CA ALA A 10 10.08 -8.98 10.82
C ALA A 10 9.89 -10.49 10.49
N ASP A 11 10.00 -11.30 11.55
CA ASP A 11 9.34 -12.59 11.72
C ASP A 11 8.04 -12.28 12.50
N ILE A 12 7.03 -11.75 11.83
CA ILE A 12 5.75 -11.28 12.41
C ILE A 12 4.75 -12.44 12.55
N GLY A 13 5.12 -13.67 12.15
CA GLY A 13 4.28 -14.87 12.31
C GLY A 13 3.08 -14.93 11.36
N PHE A 14 2.96 -13.98 10.44
CA PHE A 14 1.90 -13.93 9.41
C PHE A 14 2.44 -14.03 7.98
N GLU A 15 3.76 -14.13 7.78
CA GLU A 15 4.35 -14.25 6.45
C GLU A 15 3.79 -15.47 5.72
N GLN A 16 3.70 -16.63 6.40
CA GLN A 16 3.20 -17.85 5.78
C GLN A 16 1.75 -17.72 5.31
N GLN A 17 0.90 -17.00 6.05
CA GLN A 17 -0.48 -16.77 5.66
C GLN A 17 -0.58 -15.83 4.46
N ILE A 18 0.23 -14.77 4.44
CA ILE A 18 0.30 -13.85 3.30
C ILE A 18 0.86 -14.55 2.06
N TRP A 19 1.91 -15.37 2.21
CA TRP A 19 2.48 -16.19 1.14
C TRP A 19 1.46 -17.21 0.60
N ALA A 20 0.70 -17.89 1.47
CA ALA A 20 -0.34 -18.82 1.05
C ALA A 20 -1.50 -18.11 0.33
N ALA A 21 -1.95 -16.96 0.83
CA ALA A 21 -2.96 -16.15 0.16
C ALA A 21 -2.48 -15.63 -1.20
N ALA A 22 -1.22 -15.19 -1.27
CA ALA A 22 -0.55 -14.78 -2.48
C ALA A 22 -0.47 -15.91 -3.52
N ASP A 23 -0.11 -17.12 -3.10
CA ASP A 23 -0.06 -18.30 -3.98
C ASP A 23 -1.44 -18.68 -4.53
N ILE A 24 -2.50 -18.60 -3.71
CA ILE A 24 -3.88 -18.81 -4.16
C ILE A 24 -4.28 -17.77 -5.21
N LEU A 25 -3.97 -16.50 -4.97
CA LEU A 25 -4.30 -15.39 -5.88
C LEU A 25 -3.46 -15.41 -7.16
N ARG A 26 -2.23 -15.91 -7.12
CA ARG A 26 -1.34 -16.03 -8.29
C ARG A 26 -1.83 -17.08 -9.28
N GLY A 27 -2.52 -18.13 -8.83
CA GLY A 27 -2.98 -19.21 -9.69
C GLY A 27 -1.82 -19.82 -10.50
N ASN A 28 -2.00 -19.96 -11.81
CA ASN A 28 -0.97 -20.49 -12.72
C ASN A 28 -0.04 -19.42 -13.33
N MET A 29 -0.08 -18.18 -12.85
CA MET A 29 0.67 -17.07 -13.44
C MET A 29 2.16 -17.16 -13.07
N ASP A 30 3.04 -16.91 -14.04
CA ASP A 30 4.49 -16.92 -13.80
C ASP A 30 4.89 -15.80 -12.83
N ALA A 31 5.94 -16.03 -12.05
CA ALA A 31 6.40 -15.06 -11.05
C ALA A 31 6.79 -13.70 -11.68
N ALA A 32 7.25 -13.71 -12.93
CA ALA A 32 7.59 -12.49 -13.67
C ALA A 32 6.36 -11.63 -14.00
N GLU A 33 5.18 -12.21 -14.16
CA GLU A 33 3.91 -11.50 -14.38
C GLU A 33 3.24 -11.12 -13.05
N TYR A 34 3.35 -11.98 -12.03
CA TYR A 34 2.80 -11.74 -10.70
C TYR A 34 3.32 -10.46 -10.04
N LYS A 35 4.61 -10.13 -10.22
CA LYS A 35 5.20 -8.91 -9.65
C LYS A 35 4.46 -7.64 -10.09
N HIS A 36 3.98 -7.57 -11.33
CA HIS A 36 3.32 -6.37 -11.85
C HIS A 36 1.94 -6.20 -11.23
N VAL A 37 1.20 -7.31 -11.07
CA VAL A 37 -0.12 -7.30 -10.42
C VAL A 37 0.01 -6.96 -8.94
N VAL A 38 0.93 -7.61 -8.21
CA VAL A 38 1.12 -7.36 -6.78
C VAL A 38 1.60 -5.94 -6.51
N LEU A 39 2.58 -5.44 -7.26
CA LEU A 39 3.05 -4.06 -7.11
C LEU A 39 1.93 -3.07 -7.45
N GLY A 40 1.10 -3.36 -8.44
CA GLY A 40 -0.09 -2.56 -8.76
C GLY A 40 -1.10 -2.52 -7.61
N LEU A 41 -1.37 -3.67 -6.97
CA LEU A 41 -2.30 -3.75 -5.85
C LEU A 41 -1.75 -3.07 -4.59
N ILE A 42 -0.47 -3.22 -4.28
CA ILE A 42 0.18 -2.52 -3.17
C ILE A 42 0.14 -1.01 -3.40
N PHE A 43 0.46 -0.58 -4.62
CA PHE A 43 0.40 0.83 -5.00
C PHE A 43 -1.03 1.38 -4.87
N LEU A 44 -2.03 0.64 -5.37
CA LEU A 44 -3.44 1.04 -5.25
C LEU A 44 -3.87 1.15 -3.78
N LYS A 45 -3.53 0.16 -2.95
CA LYS A 45 -3.82 0.20 -1.51
C LYS A 45 -3.15 1.40 -0.86
N PHE A 46 -1.88 1.67 -1.18
CA PHE A 46 -1.14 2.80 -0.64
C PHE A 46 -1.80 4.14 -0.97
N ILE A 47 -2.17 4.38 -2.23
CA ILE A 47 -2.81 5.65 -2.61
C ILE A 47 -4.20 5.79 -1.99
N SER A 48 -4.98 4.71 -1.91
CA SER A 48 -6.29 4.71 -1.25
C SER A 48 -6.17 5.02 0.24
N ASP A 49 -5.18 4.44 0.93
CA ASP A 49 -4.96 4.68 2.36
C ASP A 49 -4.54 6.12 2.63
N LYS A 50 -3.65 6.67 1.80
CA LYS A 50 -3.21 8.06 1.93
C LYS A 50 -4.33 9.06 1.64
N PHE A 51 -5.17 8.76 0.66
CA PHE A 51 -6.35 9.57 0.37
C PHE A 51 -7.34 9.56 1.53
N GLU A 52 -7.70 8.37 2.04
CA GLU A 52 -8.63 8.24 3.16
C GLU A 52 -8.11 8.93 4.43
N GLU A 53 -6.82 8.78 4.75
CA GLU A 53 -6.17 9.46 5.87
C GLU A 53 -6.34 10.99 5.75
N ARG A 54 -6.01 11.57 4.60
CA ARG A 54 -6.15 13.02 4.37
C ARG A 54 -7.61 13.47 4.36
N HIS A 55 -8.51 12.68 3.78
CA HIS A 55 -9.93 12.98 3.75
C HIS A 55 -10.52 13.04 5.17
N GLN A 56 -10.14 12.10 6.05
CA GLN A 56 -10.57 12.12 7.45
C GLN A 56 -9.99 13.31 8.22
N GLU A 57 -8.73 13.69 7.99
CA GLU A 57 -8.15 14.92 8.57
C GLU A 57 -8.96 16.17 8.19
N LEU A 58 -9.32 16.31 6.91
CA LEU A 58 -10.12 17.43 6.42
C LEU A 58 -11.53 17.45 7.04
N LEU A 59 -12.15 16.27 7.21
CA LEU A 59 -13.44 16.16 7.90
C LEU A 59 -13.36 16.58 9.37
N ASP A 60 -12.29 16.15 10.07
CA ASP A 60 -12.09 16.48 11.49
C ASP A 60 -11.83 17.98 11.70
N ASP A 61 -11.20 18.64 10.72
CA ASP A 61 -10.93 20.07 10.70
C ASP A 61 -12.11 20.93 10.15
N ASP A 62 -13.23 20.31 9.76
CA ASP A 62 -14.41 20.95 9.11
C ASP A 62 -14.03 21.73 7.83
N ASP A 63 -13.06 21.19 7.08
CA ASP A 63 -12.54 21.75 5.82
C ASP A 63 -13.19 21.10 4.58
N ASP A 64 -12.99 21.70 3.39
CA ASP A 64 -13.58 21.23 2.14
C ASP A 64 -12.88 19.96 1.61
N VAL A 65 -13.49 18.80 1.85
CA VAL A 65 -13.00 17.50 1.37
C VAL A 65 -12.98 17.36 -0.16
N GLU A 66 -13.70 18.20 -0.88
CA GLU A 66 -13.73 18.21 -2.35
C GLU A 66 -12.65 19.13 -2.95
N ASP A 67 -11.92 19.89 -2.11
CA ASP A 67 -10.81 20.71 -2.56
C ASP A 67 -9.58 19.84 -2.88
N LYS A 68 -9.26 19.73 -4.17
CA LYS A 68 -8.11 18.96 -4.66
C LYS A 68 -6.78 19.55 -4.20
N ASP A 69 -6.71 20.86 -4.02
CA ASP A 69 -5.47 21.53 -3.68
C ASP A 69 -5.03 21.10 -2.26
N ALA A 70 -5.99 20.89 -1.34
CA ALA A 70 -5.79 20.39 0.02
C ALA A 70 -5.16 18.97 0.10
N TYR A 71 -5.27 18.17 -0.98
CA TYR A 71 -4.58 16.87 -1.07
C TYR A 71 -3.22 17.02 -1.75
N THR A 72 -3.16 17.79 -2.85
CA THR A 72 -1.91 17.92 -3.62
C THR A 72 -0.82 18.67 -2.86
N GLU A 73 -1.16 19.60 -1.96
CA GLU A 73 -0.21 20.32 -1.11
C GLU A 73 0.59 19.40 -0.17
N VAL A 74 0.00 18.26 0.23
CA VAL A 74 0.64 17.22 1.04
C VAL A 74 1.08 16.00 0.21
N ASN A 75 1.11 16.14 -1.13
CA ASN A 75 1.47 15.08 -2.08
C ASN A 75 0.56 13.84 -2.00
N VAL A 76 -0.70 14.03 -1.63
CA VAL A 76 -1.73 13.00 -1.67
C VAL A 76 -2.46 13.06 -3.01
N PHE A 77 -2.64 11.90 -3.64
CA PHE A 77 -3.39 11.81 -4.89
C PHE A 77 -4.89 11.91 -4.58
N PHE A 78 -5.56 12.94 -5.11
CA PHE A 78 -7.01 13.06 -4.99
C PHE A 78 -7.72 11.99 -5.82
N VAL A 79 -8.58 11.21 -5.17
CA VAL A 79 -9.41 10.19 -5.82
C VAL A 79 -10.83 10.73 -5.96
N PRO A 80 -11.30 11.01 -7.19
CA PRO A 80 -12.68 11.42 -7.40
C PRO A 80 -13.66 10.30 -7.00
N PRO A 81 -14.87 10.65 -6.49
CA PRO A 81 -15.91 9.67 -6.16
C PRO A 81 -16.45 8.89 -7.38
#